data_AF-A0A959SYG4-F1
#
_entry.id   AF-A0A959SYG4-F1
#
_cell.length_a   1.000
_cell.length_b   1.000
_cell.length_c   1.000
_cell.angle_alpha   90.00
_cell.angle_beta   90.00
_cell.angle_gamma   90.00
#
_symmetry.space_group_name_H-M   'P 1'
#
loop_
_entity.id
_entity.type
_entity.pdbx_description
1 polymer ?
#
loop_
_entity_poly.entity_id
_entity_poly.type
_entity_poly.pdbx_seq_one_letter_code
_entity_poly.pdbx_strand_id
1 'polypeptide(L)'
;MEENQNQSSSLFQLNLDPQNSYALRSAASWAKVLGILGLILGGLFVLLGILVQQAISNSSGYNSYRYRSSGFSAESLGNIGMAFYILVGLMFIISSIFALNAGNKITGGLKGNDQVMLNAGFAGARNYFAFWAIIMILTLLLMLLGIMGSL
;
A
#
# COMPACT_ATOMS: atom_id res chain seq x y z
N MET A 1 37.51 -37.96 -16.21
CA MET A 1 36.85 -36.92 -17.03
C MET A 1 35.72 -36.33 -16.19
N GLU A 2 36.02 -35.41 -15.27
CA GLU A 2 35.01 -34.87 -14.33
C GLU A 2 35.26 -33.39 -13.98
N GLU A 3 35.47 -32.53 -14.97
CA GLU A 3 35.76 -31.10 -14.73
C GLU A 3 34.67 -30.10 -15.20
N ASN A 4 33.49 -30.56 -15.64
CA ASN A 4 32.51 -29.66 -16.27
C ASN A 4 31.22 -29.36 -15.48
N GLN A 5 31.14 -29.66 -14.18
CA GLN A 5 29.93 -29.36 -13.38
C GLN A 5 29.99 -28.06 -12.56
N ASN A 6 31.16 -27.41 -12.46
CA ASN A 6 31.33 -26.21 -11.61
C ASN A 6 31.24 -24.86 -12.33
N GLN A 7 31.15 -24.84 -13.67
CA GLN A 7 31.09 -23.58 -14.44
C GLN A 7 29.67 -23.02 -14.60
N SER A 8 28.63 -23.85 -14.56
CA SER A 8 27.23 -23.40 -14.66
C SER A 8 26.77 -22.59 -13.44
N SER A 9 27.38 -22.81 -12.27
CA SER A 9 27.11 -22.09 -11.03
C SER A 9 27.65 -20.65 -11.03
N SER A 10 28.66 -20.37 -11.86
CA SER A 10 29.33 -19.06 -11.96
C SER A 10 28.68 -18.13 -12.99
N LEU A 11 27.91 -18.67 -13.95
CA LEU A 11 27.20 -17.90 -14.99
C LEU A 11 25.90 -17.24 -14.51
N PHE A 12 25.31 -17.76 -13.43
CA PHE A 12 24.15 -17.17 -12.74
C PHE A 12 24.53 -16.57 -11.38
N GLN A 13 25.83 -16.51 -11.04
CA GLN A 13 26.26 -15.66 -9.95
C GLN A 13 25.79 -14.25 -10.27
N LEU A 14 25.01 -13.70 -9.34
CA LEU A 14 24.46 -12.37 -9.42
C LEU A 14 25.62 -11.38 -9.59
N ASN A 15 25.93 -11.04 -10.85
CA ASN A 15 27.02 -10.14 -11.23
C ASN A 15 26.56 -8.70 -11.04
N LEU A 16 26.04 -8.41 -9.85
CA LEU A 16 25.68 -7.07 -9.44
C LEU A 16 26.95 -6.41 -8.92
N ASP A 17 27.32 -5.31 -9.55
CA ASP A 17 28.30 -4.38 -9.01
C ASP A 17 28.00 -4.13 -7.50
N PRO A 18 29.03 -4.13 -6.62
CA PRO A 18 28.89 -3.77 -5.22
C PRO A 18 28.03 -2.52 -4.97
N GLN A 19 28.12 -1.51 -5.85
CA GLN A 19 27.34 -0.28 -5.73
C GLN A 19 25.83 -0.51 -5.96
N ASN A 20 25.47 -1.31 -6.95
CA ASN A 20 24.06 -1.65 -7.24
C ASN A 20 23.46 -2.53 -6.14
N SER A 21 24.25 -3.46 -5.60
CA SER A 21 23.87 -4.28 -4.46
C SER A 21 23.58 -3.46 -3.21
N TYR A 22 24.39 -2.42 -2.94
CA TYR A 22 24.16 -1.50 -1.83
C TYR A 22 22.87 -0.70 -1.99
N ALA A 23 22.65 -0.11 -3.18
CA ALA A 23 21.43 0.64 -3.47
C ALA A 23 20.17 -0.22 -3.31
N LEU A 24 20.20 -1.46 -3.81
CA LEU A 24 19.08 -2.40 -3.68
C LEU A 24 18.83 -2.81 -2.23
N ARG A 25 19.87 -3.00 -1.41
CA ARG A 25 19.70 -3.27 0.03
C ARG A 25 19.06 -2.08 0.75
N SER A 26 19.49 -0.86 0.43
CA SER A 26 18.91 0.36 0.98
C SER A 26 17.42 0.50 0.59
N ALA A 27 17.11 0.35 -0.70
CA ALA A 27 15.73 0.36 -1.18
C ALA A 27 14.88 -0.72 -0.50
N ALA A 28 15.41 -1.93 -0.32
CA ALA A 28 14.74 -3.01 0.36
C ALA A 28 14.47 -2.72 1.84
N SER A 29 15.38 -2.04 2.55
CA SER A 29 15.13 -1.59 3.93
C SER A 29 14.02 -0.54 4.00
N TRP A 30 14.01 0.44 3.09
CA TRP A 30 12.95 1.44 3.04
C TRP A 30 11.60 0.84 2.67
N ALA A 31 11.56 -0.15 1.77
CA ALA A 31 10.35 -0.88 1.46
C ALA A 31 9.77 -1.61 2.69
N LYS A 32 10.62 -2.16 3.56
CA LYS A 32 10.16 -2.76 4.83
C LYS A 32 9.60 -1.71 5.79
N VAL A 33 10.27 -0.56 5.92
CA VAL A 33 9.81 0.56 6.75
C VAL A 33 8.44 1.04 6.26
N LEU A 34 8.28 1.29 4.95
CA LEU A 34 7.00 1.66 4.35
C LEU A 34 5.93 0.60 4.55
N GLY A 35 6.30 -0.67 4.51
CA GLY A 35 5.42 -1.78 4.84
C GLY A 35 4.88 -1.71 6.27
N ILE A 36 5.76 -1.58 7.26
CA ILE A 36 5.35 -1.51 8.67
C ILE A 36 4.50 -0.26 8.93
N LEU A 37 4.93 0.90 8.43
CA LEU A 37 4.18 2.16 8.56
C LEU A 37 2.82 2.07 7.87
N GLY A 38 2.74 1.46 6.68
CA GLY A 38 1.50 1.26 5.96
C GLY A 38 0.51 0.37 6.72
N LEU A 39 0.98 -0.70 7.37
CA LEU A 39 0.12 -1.52 8.24
C LEU A 39 -0.41 -0.74 9.44
N ILE A 40 0.44 0.03 10.12
CA ILE A 40 0.05 0.85 11.27
C ILE A 40 -0.97 1.89 10.85
N LEU A 41 -0.70 2.64 9.77
CA LEU A 41 -1.61 3.63 9.23
C LEU A 41 -2.93 2.98 8.81
N GLY A 42 -2.90 1.86 8.11
CA GLY A 42 -4.09 1.14 7.70
C GLY A 42 -4.98 0.74 8.89
N GLY A 43 -4.38 0.22 9.95
CA GLY A 43 -5.09 -0.08 11.20
C GLY A 43 -5.68 1.16 11.87
N LEU A 44 -4.92 2.26 11.92
CA LEU A 44 -5.40 3.54 12.45
C LEU A 44 -6.58 4.10 11.62
N PHE A 45 -6.54 4.02 10.29
CA PHE A 45 -7.64 4.45 9.43
C PHE A 45 -8.92 3.65 9.71
N VAL A 46 -8.82 2.33 9.88
CA VAL A 46 -9.97 1.48 10.23
C VAL A 46 -10.54 1.88 11.60
N LEU A 47 -9.67 2.06 12.60
CA LEU A 47 -10.09 2.49 13.94
C LEU A 47 -10.76 3.87 13.91
N LEU A 48 -10.17 4.83 13.20
CA LEU A 48 -10.75 6.17 13.02
C LEU A 48 -12.12 6.10 12.35
N GLY A 49 -12.30 5.25 11.35
CA GLY A 49 -13.60 5.05 10.70
C GLY A 49 -14.70 4.62 11.69
N ILE A 50 -14.38 3.68 12.58
CA ILE A 50 -15.30 3.22 13.62
C ILE A 50 -15.59 4.33 14.63
N LEU A 51 -14.56 5.06 15.08
CA LEU A 51 -14.73 6.16 16.03
C LEU A 51 -15.56 7.32 15.47
N VAL A 52 -15.36 7.67 14.20
CA VAL A 52 -16.15 8.69 13.50
C VAL A 52 -17.61 8.29 13.40
N GLN A 53 -17.89 7.02 13.07
CA GLN A 53 -19.25 6.50 13.02
C GLN A 53 -19.95 6.60 14.38
N GLN A 54 -19.26 6.18 15.45
CA GLN A 54 -19.79 6.25 16.81
C GLN A 54 -20.02 7.69 17.28
N ALA A 55 -19.12 8.61 16.96
CA ALA A 55 -19.26 10.02 17.31
C ALA A 55 -20.48 10.66 16.63
N ILE A 56 -20.72 10.33 15.35
CA ILE A 56 -21.87 10.82 14.59
C ILE A 56 -23.17 10.21 15.10
N SER A 57 -23.22 8.90 15.36
CA SER A 57 -24.43 8.22 15.89
C SER A 57 -24.85 8.78 17.25
N ASN A 58 -23.88 9.10 18.12
CA ASN A 58 -24.15 9.68 19.44
C ASN A 58 -24.63 11.14 19.33
N SER A 59 -24.20 11.88 18.31
CA SER A 59 -24.57 13.29 18.09
C SER A 59 -25.93 13.47 17.42
N SER A 60 -26.38 12.49 16.62
CA SER A 60 -27.69 12.53 15.95
C SER A 60 -28.90 12.53 16.89
N GLY A 61 -28.72 12.12 18.16
CA GLY A 61 -29.77 12.21 19.19
C GLY A 61 -30.11 13.64 19.64
N TYR A 62 -29.21 14.62 19.43
CA TYR A 62 -29.35 15.97 19.97
C TYR A 62 -29.76 17.05 18.94
N ASN A 63 -29.65 16.80 17.63
CA ASN A 63 -29.72 17.85 16.59
C ASN A 63 -30.67 17.55 15.41
N SER A 64 -31.67 16.70 15.61
CA SER A 64 -32.61 16.25 14.57
C SER A 64 -33.47 17.34 13.92
N TYR A 65 -33.41 18.59 14.41
CA TYR A 65 -34.26 19.69 13.94
C TYR A 65 -33.63 20.65 12.92
N ARG A 66 -32.32 20.61 12.65
CA ARG A 66 -31.66 21.61 11.77
C ARG A 66 -31.23 21.15 10.39
N TYR A 67 -31.23 19.85 10.08
CA TYR A 67 -30.66 19.31 8.84
C TYR A 67 -31.70 18.66 7.89
N ARG A 68 -32.92 19.22 7.82
CA ARG A 68 -33.99 18.73 6.93
C ARG A 68 -33.88 19.22 5.47
N SER A 69 -32.89 20.05 5.11
CA SER A 69 -32.79 20.63 3.76
C SER A 69 -31.74 19.98 2.85
N SER A 70 -31.02 18.95 3.31
CA SER A 70 -30.13 18.16 2.45
C SER A 70 -30.59 16.71 2.46
N GLY A 71 -30.63 16.05 1.30
CA GLY A 71 -31.17 14.69 1.14
C GLY A 71 -30.40 13.58 1.86
N PHE A 72 -29.42 13.91 2.70
CA PHE A 72 -28.60 12.97 3.47
C PHE A 72 -28.85 13.16 4.97
N SER A 73 -29.24 12.08 5.66
CA SER A 73 -29.32 12.06 7.12
C SER A 73 -27.91 12.07 7.73
N ALA A 74 -27.77 12.59 8.95
CA ALA A 74 -26.50 12.56 9.69
C ALA A 74 -25.93 11.13 9.82
N GLU A 75 -26.82 10.15 10.02
CA GLU A 75 -26.47 8.73 10.05
C GLU A 75 -25.93 8.23 8.69
N SER A 76 -26.56 8.62 7.58
CA SER A 76 -26.06 8.27 6.23
C SER A 76 -24.67 8.85 5.97
N LEU A 77 -24.40 10.07 6.42
CA LEU A 77 -23.10 10.71 6.29
C LEU A 77 -22.03 10.00 7.14
N GLY A 78 -22.39 9.56 8.36
CA GLY A 78 -21.50 8.76 9.21
C GLY A 78 -21.16 7.40 8.63
N ASN A 79 -22.14 6.71 8.03
CA ASN A 79 -21.91 5.42 7.37
C ASN A 79 -21.03 5.56 6.12
N ILE A 80 -21.23 6.60 5.31
CA ILE A 80 -20.37 6.91 4.16
C ILE A 80 -18.94 7.22 4.61
N GLY A 81 -18.79 8.02 5.67
CA GLY A 81 -17.49 8.34 6.26
C GLY A 81 -16.76 7.10 6.73
N MET A 82 -17.43 6.23 7.49
CA MET A 82 -16.86 4.95 7.95
C MET A 82 -16.37 4.08 6.78
N ALA A 83 -17.21 3.90 5.76
CA ALA A 83 -16.87 3.11 4.58
C ALA A 83 -15.62 3.68 3.89
N PHE A 84 -15.52 5.01 3.74
CA PHE A 84 -14.35 5.67 3.18
C PHE A 84 -13.08 5.41 3.99
N TYR A 85 -13.11 5.60 5.31
CA TYR A 85 -11.97 5.35 6.19
C TYR A 85 -11.51 3.88 6.13
N ILE A 86 -12.44 2.93 6.10
CA ILE A 86 -12.13 1.51 5.97
C ILE A 86 -11.48 1.21 4.61
N LEU A 87 -12.02 1.75 3.52
CA LEU A 87 -11.45 1.57 2.17
C LEU A 87 -10.02 2.10 2.08
N VAL A 88 -9.78 3.31 2.60
CA VAL A 88 -8.43 3.89 2.67
C VAL A 88 -7.51 3.02 3.53
N GLY A 89 -7.98 2.56 4.69
CA GLY A 89 -7.21 1.67 5.57
C GLY A 89 -6.80 0.36 4.87
N LEU A 90 -7.75 -0.27 4.16
CA LEU A 90 -7.48 -1.48 3.37
C LEU A 90 -6.48 -1.21 2.24
N MET A 91 -6.54 -0.07 1.57
CA MET A 91 -5.55 0.30 0.56
C MET A 91 -4.13 0.37 1.14
N PHE A 92 -3.96 1.02 2.30
CA PHE A 92 -2.67 1.09 2.98
C PHE A 92 -2.17 -0.32 3.35
N ILE A 93 -3.05 -1.18 3.88
CA ILE A 93 -2.72 -2.58 4.20
C ILE A 93 -2.29 -3.35 2.94
N ILE A 94 -3.03 -3.24 1.83
CA ILE A 94 -2.67 -3.94 0.59
C ILE A 94 -1.31 -3.46 0.08
N SER A 95 -1.07 -2.15 0.06
CA SER A 95 0.22 -1.58 -0.37
C SER A 95 1.36 -2.06 0.52
N SER A 96 1.12 -2.18 1.83
CA SER A 96 2.13 -2.62 2.79
C SER A 96 2.59 -4.06 2.55
N ILE A 97 1.67 -4.95 2.14
CA ILE A 97 1.98 -6.34 1.82
C ILE A 97 2.95 -6.39 0.63
N PHE A 98 2.71 -5.58 -0.40
CA PHE A 98 3.62 -5.50 -1.56
C PHE A 98 4.99 -4.95 -1.17
N ALA A 99 5.04 -3.91 -0.33
CA ALA A 99 6.28 -3.30 0.14
C ALA A 99 7.11 -4.27 1.00
N LEU A 100 6.49 -4.97 1.95
CA LEU A 100 7.14 -5.99 2.77
C LEU A 100 7.64 -7.18 1.94
N ASN A 101 6.82 -7.65 1.00
CA ASN A 101 7.20 -8.73 0.08
C ASN A 101 8.43 -8.33 -0.76
N ALA A 102 8.43 -7.12 -1.32
CA ALA A 102 9.56 -6.58 -2.07
C ALA A 102 10.82 -6.49 -1.21
N GLY A 103 10.73 -5.83 -0.05
CA GLY A 103 11.88 -5.63 0.83
C GLY A 103 12.48 -6.93 1.36
N ASN A 104 11.63 -7.90 1.75
CA ASN A 104 12.10 -9.19 2.27
C ASN A 104 12.76 -10.03 1.19
N LYS A 105 12.15 -10.13 0.00
CA LYS A 105 12.68 -10.94 -1.10
C LYS A 105 13.92 -10.35 -1.74
N ILE A 106 13.99 -9.03 -1.93
CA ILE A 106 15.22 -8.37 -2.42
C ILE A 106 16.36 -8.59 -1.43
N THR A 107 16.12 -8.40 -0.13
CA THR A 107 17.17 -8.64 0.89
C THR A 107 17.63 -10.10 0.89
N GLY A 108 16.69 -11.06 0.80
CA GLY A 108 16.97 -12.49 0.80
C GLY A 108 17.74 -12.92 -0.45
N GLY A 109 17.29 -12.52 -1.64
CA GLY A 109 17.96 -12.84 -2.91
C GLY A 109 19.38 -12.30 -2.99
N LEU A 110 19.62 -11.08 -2.48
CA LEU A 110 20.97 -10.49 -2.42
C LEU A 110 21.90 -11.17 -1.40
N LYS A 111 21.35 -11.78 -0.34
CA LYS A 111 22.16 -12.49 0.67
C LYS A 111 22.44 -13.93 0.27
N GLY A 112 21.45 -14.58 -0.33
CA GLY A 112 21.52 -15.98 -0.77
C GLY A 112 22.09 -16.16 -2.17
N ASN A 113 22.42 -15.07 -2.88
CA ASN A 113 22.79 -15.11 -4.30
C ASN A 113 21.71 -15.84 -5.14
N ASP A 114 20.44 -15.61 -4.78
CA ASP A 114 19.27 -16.29 -5.35
C ASP A 114 18.52 -15.32 -6.27
N GLN A 115 18.71 -15.52 -7.58
CA GLN A 115 18.09 -14.70 -8.61
C GLN A 115 16.57 -14.91 -8.71
N VAL A 116 16.06 -16.09 -8.37
CA VAL A 116 14.61 -16.38 -8.39
C VAL A 116 13.92 -15.57 -7.29
N MET A 117 14.50 -15.58 -6.09
CA MET A 117 14.00 -14.78 -4.97
C MET A 117 14.12 -13.28 -5.26
N LEU A 118 15.21 -12.84 -5.88
CA LEU A 118 15.40 -11.44 -6.26
C LEU A 118 14.35 -10.98 -7.29
N ASN A 119 14.10 -11.77 -8.33
CA ASN A 119 13.08 -11.49 -9.35
C ASN A 119 11.68 -11.42 -8.73
N ALA A 120 11.35 -12.31 -7.80
CA ALA A 120 10.09 -12.26 -7.06
C ALA A 120 9.98 -11.01 -6.17
N GLY A 121 11.11 -10.49 -5.66
CA GLY A 121 11.17 -9.20 -4.97
C GLY A 121 10.88 -8.01 -5.88
N PHE A 122 11.47 -7.98 -7.08
CA PHE A 122 11.17 -6.96 -8.08
C PHE A 122 9.72 -7.00 -8.56
N ALA A 123 9.12 -8.18 -8.71
CA ALA A 123 7.69 -8.32 -8.98
C ALA A 123 6.85 -7.68 -7.86
N GLY A 124 7.22 -7.88 -6.59
CA GLY A 124 6.60 -7.20 -5.46
C GLY A 124 6.71 -5.67 -5.53
N ALA A 125 7.90 -5.14 -5.86
CA ALA A 125 8.12 -3.71 -6.01
C ALA A 125 7.29 -3.12 -7.17
N ARG A 126 7.21 -3.82 -8.31
CA ARG A 126 6.35 -3.45 -9.43
C ARG A 126 4.89 -3.35 -9.01
N ASN A 127 4.38 -4.34 -8.28
CA ASN A 127 2.99 -4.34 -7.80
C ASN A 127 2.72 -3.20 -6.83
N TYR A 128 3.67 -2.86 -5.97
CA TYR A 128 3.57 -1.69 -5.09
C TYR A 128 3.39 -0.39 -5.88
N PHE A 129 4.26 -0.12 -6.86
CA PHE A 129 4.15 1.09 -7.68
C PHE A 129 2.91 1.08 -8.57
N ALA A 130 2.56 -0.05 -9.17
CA ALA A 130 1.36 -0.19 -9.99
C ALA A 130 0.10 0.10 -9.18
N PHE A 131 0.01 -0.41 -7.95
CA PHE A 131 -1.09 -0.13 -7.04
C PHE A 131 -1.23 1.36 -6.78
N TRP A 132 -0.16 2.05 -6.35
CA TRP A 132 -0.21 3.49 -6.11
C TRP A 132 -0.52 4.31 -7.37
N ALA A 133 0.01 3.92 -8.53
CA ALA A 133 -0.29 4.59 -9.80
C ALA A 133 -1.79 4.50 -10.14
N ILE A 134 -2.41 3.33 -10.00
CA ILE A 134 -3.86 3.15 -10.22
C ILE A 134 -4.66 4.04 -9.26
N ILE A 135 -4.30 4.06 -7.98
CA ILE A 135 -4.95 4.89 -6.97
C ILE A 135 -4.85 6.39 -7.29
N MET A 136 -3.68 6.85 -7.76
CA MET A 136 -3.49 8.24 -8.16
C MET A 136 -4.34 8.60 -9.36
N ILE A 137 -4.42 7.73 -10.37
CA ILE A 137 -5.28 7.94 -11.54
C ILE A 137 -6.75 8.01 -11.11
N LEU A 138 -7.23 7.09 -10.27
CA LEU A 138 -8.61 7.11 -9.77
C LEU A 138 -8.92 8.39 -9.00
N THR A 139 -8.01 8.83 -8.13
CA THR A 139 -8.17 10.08 -7.36
C THR A 139 -8.27 11.29 -8.29
N LEU A 140 -7.43 11.37 -9.33
CA LEU A 140 -7.46 12.46 -10.31
C LEU A 140 -8.79 12.47 -11.09
N LEU A 141 -9.29 11.31 -11.52
CA LEU A 141 -10.57 11.20 -12.22
C LEU A 141 -11.73 11.66 -11.34
N LEU A 142 -11.77 11.23 -10.08
CA LEU A 142 -12.80 11.66 -9.13
C LEU A 142 -12.74 13.16 -8.84
N MET A 143 -11.53 13.73 -8.73
CA MET A 143 -11.35 15.17 -8.57
C MET A 143 -11.86 15.96 -9.78
N LEU A 144 -11.54 15.51 -11.00
CA LEU A 144 -12.02 16.14 -12.24
C LEU A 144 -13.56 16.09 -12.36
N LEU A 145 -14.17 14.95 -12.03
CA LEU A 145 -15.63 14.83 -12.00
C LEU A 145 -16.26 15.73 -10.95
N GLY A 146 -15.65 15.83 -9.76
CA GLY A 146 -16.11 16.73 -8.70
C GLY A 146 -16.08 18.20 -9.12
N ILE A 147 -15.02 18.63 -9.81
CA ILE A 147 -14.92 20.00 -10.36
C ILE A 147 -15.98 20.23 -11.44
N MET A 148 -16.11 19.31 -12.42
CA MET A 148 -17.10 19.45 -13.48
C MET A 148 -18.54 19.46 -12.97
N GLY A 149 -18.87 18.68 -11.94
CA GLY A 149 -20.19 18.69 -11.32
C GLY A 149 -20.47 19.92 -10.44
N SER A 150 -19.45 20.70 -10.10
CA SER A 150 -19.57 21.93 -9.30
C SER A 150 -19.67 23.21 -10.15
N LEU A 151 -19.38 23.13 -11.45
CA LEU A 151 -19.52 24.20 -12.44
C LEU A 151 -20.93 24.20 -13.03
#